data_AF-A0A838VH48-F1
#
_entry.id   AF-A0A838VH48-F1
#
_cell.length_a   1.000
_cell.length_b   1.000
_cell.length_c   1.000
_cell.angle_alpha   90.00
_cell.angle_beta   90.00
_cell.angle_gamma   90.00
#
_symmetry.space_group_name_H-M   'P 1'
#
loop_
_entity.id
_entity.type
_entity.pdbx_description
1 polymer ?
#
loop_
_entity_poly.entity_id
_entity_poly.type
_entity_poly.pdbx_seq_one_letter_code
_entity_poly.pdbx_strand_id
1 'polypeptide(L)'
;MMQTPAFTNRPRTPWGQKVSPSEIGKNLTRIVGEQIYPDGIEMPERGMAPVLQIGRMSVPAEVDAEWNAWYSREYVPGYRKVPGVIYDRRYRVLEGTSGYSTVYEFASTAVPESPEWKEQQQHSSPNSPRMRQAMTHAPGSAGVYVRVNP
;
A
#
# COMPACT_ATOMS: atom_id res chain seq x y z
N MET A 1 5.80 17.14 11.67
CA MET A 1 6.12 18.11 10.60
C MET A 1 4.92 18.48 9.73
N MET A 2 4.12 17.53 9.23
CA MET A 2 2.99 17.82 8.33
C MET A 2 1.81 18.59 8.97
N GLN A 3 1.69 18.61 10.30
CA GLN A 3 0.62 19.34 11.02
C GLN A 3 1.08 20.69 11.60
N THR A 4 2.26 21.18 11.21
CA THR A 4 2.75 22.47 11.70
C THR A 4 2.08 23.63 10.96
N PRO A 5 1.87 24.79 11.60
CA PRO A 5 1.34 25.98 10.92
C PRO A 5 2.14 26.38 9.67
N ALA A 6 3.46 26.18 9.69
CA ALA A 6 4.32 26.44 8.53
C ALA A 6 3.99 25.55 7.31
N PHE A 7 3.50 24.34 7.55
CA PHE A 7 3.07 23.42 6.49
C PHE A 7 1.61 23.63 6.10
N THR A 8 0.71 23.75 7.08
CA THR A 8 -0.74 23.84 6.85
C THR A 8 -1.19 25.21 6.34
N ASN A 9 -0.52 26.29 6.75
CA ASN A 9 -0.87 27.66 6.35
C ASN A 9 -0.04 28.17 5.16
N ARG A 10 0.73 27.31 4.49
CA ARG A 10 1.53 27.73 3.34
C ARG A 10 0.59 28.31 2.26
N PRO A 11 0.70 29.61 1.92
CA PRO A 11 -0.16 30.22 0.92
C PRO A 11 0.11 29.57 -0.44
N ARG A 12 -0.96 29.23 -1.15
CA ARG A 12 -0.86 28.55 -2.44
C ARG A 12 -0.58 29.56 -3.54
N THR A 13 0.39 29.26 -4.40
CA THR A 13 0.72 30.12 -5.53
C THR A 13 -0.34 30.01 -6.63
N PRO A 14 -0.49 31.02 -7.52
CA PRO A 14 -1.40 30.93 -8.67
C PRO A 14 -1.12 29.72 -9.57
N TRP A 15 0.16 29.36 -9.75
CA TRP A 15 0.52 28.13 -10.46
C TRP A 15 0.03 26.88 -9.71
N GLY A 16 0.26 26.81 -8.40
CA GLY A 16 -0.18 25.69 -7.57
C GLY A 16 -1.69 25.47 -7.63
N GLN A 17 -2.51 26.52 -7.72
CA GLN A 17 -3.96 26.35 -7.92
C GLN A 17 -4.31 25.68 -9.26
N LYS A 18 -3.54 25.97 -10.31
CA LYS A 18 -3.77 25.38 -11.65
C LYS A 18 -3.34 23.93 -11.76
N VAL A 19 -2.31 23.51 -11.01
CA VAL A 19 -1.70 22.19 -11.19
C VAL A 19 -1.78 21.26 -9.98
N SER A 20 -2.22 21.76 -8.81
CA SER A 20 -2.23 20.94 -7.60
C SER A 20 -3.24 19.80 -7.73
N PRO A 21 -2.82 18.54 -7.58
CA PRO A 21 -3.75 17.42 -7.53
C PRO A 21 -4.76 17.55 -6.39
N SER A 22 -4.44 18.28 -5.31
CA SER A 22 -5.38 18.52 -4.20
C SER A 22 -6.55 19.43 -4.57
N GLU A 23 -6.43 20.20 -5.66
CA GLU A 23 -7.44 21.15 -6.10
C GLU A 23 -8.18 20.66 -7.34
N ILE A 24 -7.42 20.21 -8.35
CA ILE A 24 -7.99 19.83 -9.65
C ILE A 24 -8.11 18.32 -9.84
N GLY A 25 -7.50 17.53 -8.94
CA GLY A 25 -7.48 16.09 -9.05
C GLY A 25 -8.84 15.49 -8.72
N LYS A 26 -9.41 14.74 -9.68
CA LYS A 26 -10.68 14.01 -9.48
C LYS A 26 -10.47 12.66 -8.78
N ASN A 27 -9.27 12.09 -8.90
CA ASN A 27 -8.91 10.75 -8.41
C ASN A 27 -7.65 10.82 -7.52
N LEU A 28 -7.59 11.78 -6.60
CA LEU A 28 -6.48 11.90 -5.65
C LEU A 28 -6.74 11.02 -4.43
N THR A 29 -5.73 10.25 -4.03
CA THR A 29 -5.65 9.65 -2.70
C THR A 29 -4.36 10.12 -2.04
N ARG A 30 -4.46 10.67 -0.82
CA ARG A 30 -3.31 10.99 0.03
C ARG A 30 -3.37 10.13 1.28
N ILE A 31 -2.26 9.45 1.57
CA ILE A 31 -2.10 8.62 2.77
C ILE A 31 -0.87 9.12 3.51
N VAL A 32 -1.04 9.43 4.78
CA VAL A 32 0.06 9.58 5.74
C VAL A 32 -0.01 8.38 6.66
N GLY A 33 1.09 7.64 6.77
CA GLY A 33 1.13 6.44 7.60
C GLY A 33 2.51 6.20 8.19
N GLU A 34 2.50 5.44 9.27
CA GLU A 34 3.69 4.88 9.91
C GLU A 34 3.97 3.51 9.27
N GLN A 35 5.21 3.26 8.86
CA GLN A 35 5.60 1.95 8.35
C GLN A 35 5.58 0.94 9.50
N ILE A 36 4.88 -0.18 9.30
CA ILE A 36 4.77 -1.28 10.27
C ILE A 36 5.32 -2.60 9.74
N TYR A 37 5.76 -2.61 8.48
CA TYR A 37 6.49 -3.73 7.88
C TYR A 37 7.25 -3.25 6.63
N PRO A 38 8.51 -3.67 6.43
CA PRO A 38 9.36 -4.30 7.44
C PRO A 38 9.72 -3.32 8.57
N ASP A 39 10.22 -3.84 9.69
CA ASP A 39 10.51 -3.04 10.90
C ASP A 39 11.70 -2.09 10.73
N GLY A 40 12.46 -2.23 9.64
CA GLY A 40 13.63 -1.41 9.33
C GLY A 40 13.79 -1.14 7.84
N ILE A 41 14.88 -0.45 7.51
CA ILE A 41 15.27 -0.22 6.12
C ILE A 41 15.91 -1.50 5.60
N GLU A 42 15.29 -2.10 4.58
CA GLU A 42 15.91 -3.16 3.78
C GLU A 42 16.10 -2.65 2.35
N MET A 43 17.08 -3.21 1.64
CA MET A 43 17.39 -2.88 0.24
C MET A 43 17.48 -1.37 -0.02
N PRO A 44 18.34 -0.62 0.71
CA PRO A 44 18.41 0.84 0.62
C PRO A 44 18.80 1.35 -0.78
N GLU A 45 19.57 0.55 -1.52
CA GLU A 45 20.05 0.87 -2.87
C GLU A 45 19.04 0.51 -3.98
N ARG A 46 17.81 0.07 -3.64
CA ARG A 46 16.81 -0.28 -4.65
C ARG A 46 16.37 0.98 -5.43
N GLY A 47 16.29 0.86 -6.74
CA GLY A 47 15.73 1.90 -7.60
C GLY A 47 14.20 1.99 -7.50
N MET A 48 13.62 2.92 -8.27
CA MET A 48 12.17 3.06 -8.38
C MET A 48 11.56 1.89 -9.17
N ALA A 49 10.58 1.21 -8.57
CA ALA A 49 9.90 0.09 -9.21
C ALA A 49 9.14 0.49 -10.50
N PRO A 50 9.11 -0.37 -11.53
CA PRO A 50 8.30 -0.15 -12.74
C PRO A 50 6.80 -0.09 -12.46
N VAL A 51 6.33 -0.91 -11.51
CA VAL A 51 4.91 -1.03 -11.17
C VAL A 51 4.74 -1.05 -9.66
N LEU A 52 3.69 -0.37 -9.19
CA LEU A 52 3.23 -0.42 -7.81
C LEU A 52 1.82 -0.98 -7.76
N GLN A 53 1.54 -1.88 -6.81
CA GLN A 53 0.17 -2.17 -6.39
C GLN A 53 -0.04 -1.65 -4.97
N ILE A 54 -1.04 -0.79 -4.81
CA ILE A 54 -1.35 -0.16 -3.53
C ILE A 54 -2.71 -0.66 -3.04
N GLY A 55 -2.66 -1.50 -2.02
CA GLY A 55 -3.81 -1.91 -1.23
C GLY A 55 -4.13 -0.89 -0.14
N ARG A 56 -5.41 -0.62 0.06
CA ARG A 56 -5.99 0.25 1.08
C ARG A 56 -7.17 -0.47 1.69
N MET A 57 -7.08 -0.80 2.97
CA MET A 57 -8.07 -1.64 3.63
C MET A 57 -8.23 -1.30 5.10
N SER A 58 -9.38 -1.67 5.64
CA SER A 58 -9.70 -1.63 7.07
C SER A 58 -10.17 -3.03 7.50
N VAL A 59 -10.01 -3.31 8.79
CA VAL A 59 -10.51 -4.52 9.46
C VAL A 59 -11.26 -4.11 10.74
N PRO A 60 -12.21 -4.91 11.22
CA PRO A 60 -12.85 -4.68 12.52
C PRO A 60 -11.82 -4.65 13.66
N ALA A 61 -12.08 -3.85 14.69
CA ALA A 61 -11.15 -3.66 15.80
C ALA A 61 -10.87 -4.97 16.55
N GLU A 62 -11.86 -5.87 16.61
CA GLU A 62 -11.81 -7.15 17.31
C GLU A 62 -10.77 -8.11 16.71
N VAL A 63 -10.45 -7.95 15.42
CA VAL A 63 -9.50 -8.80 14.70
C VAL A 63 -8.24 -8.05 14.27
N ASP A 64 -8.10 -6.76 14.60
CA ASP A 64 -7.01 -5.90 14.11
C ASP A 64 -5.62 -6.46 14.47
N ALA A 65 -5.41 -6.81 15.73
CA ALA A 65 -4.11 -7.30 16.20
C ALA A 65 -3.75 -8.65 15.56
N GLU A 66 -4.72 -9.56 15.48
CA GLU A 66 -4.56 -10.87 14.87
C GLU A 66 -4.27 -10.76 13.36
N TRP A 67 -5.05 -9.93 12.67
CA TRP A 67 -4.87 -9.67 11.25
C TRP A 67 -3.51 -9.07 10.95
N ASN A 68 -3.02 -8.13 11.76
CA ASN A 68 -1.69 -7.57 11.58
C ASN A 68 -0.58 -8.60 11.78
N ALA A 69 -0.70 -9.48 12.77
CA ALA A 69 0.24 -10.55 13.00
C ALA A 69 0.29 -11.53 11.81
N TRP A 70 -0.88 -11.99 11.35
CA TRP A 70 -0.99 -12.82 10.15
C TRP A 70 -0.39 -12.13 8.92
N TYR A 71 -0.76 -10.88 8.67
CA TYR A 71 -0.41 -10.20 7.43
C TYR A 71 1.11 -9.93 7.34
N SER A 72 1.76 -9.52 8.43
CA SER A 72 3.22 -9.29 8.46
C SER A 72 4.05 -10.57 8.54
N ARG A 73 3.55 -11.67 9.13
CA ARG A 73 4.35 -12.88 9.37
C ARG A 73 4.12 -13.99 8.34
N GLU A 74 2.92 -14.09 7.81
CA GLU A 74 2.50 -15.20 6.94
C GLU A 74 2.16 -14.72 5.53
N TYR A 75 1.34 -13.68 5.42
CA TYR A 75 0.81 -13.24 4.13
C TYR A 75 1.85 -12.56 3.24
N VAL A 76 2.41 -11.44 3.69
CA VAL A 76 3.36 -10.62 2.91
C VAL A 76 4.69 -11.33 2.65
N PRO A 77 5.34 -11.97 3.64
CA PRO A 77 6.63 -12.63 3.40
C PRO A 77 6.56 -13.71 2.31
N GLY A 78 5.42 -14.37 2.13
CA GLY A 78 5.25 -15.34 1.05
C GLY A 78 5.18 -14.70 -0.34
N TYR A 79 4.63 -13.49 -0.48
CA TYR A 79 4.64 -12.77 -1.76
C TYR A 79 6.04 -12.37 -2.22
N ARG A 80 6.98 -12.14 -1.30
CA ARG A 80 8.40 -11.89 -1.64
C ARG A 80 9.06 -13.05 -2.38
N LYS A 81 8.46 -14.25 -2.34
CA LYS A 81 8.93 -15.45 -3.05
C LYS A 81 8.34 -15.57 -4.46
N VAL A 82 7.33 -14.77 -4.79
CA VAL A 82 6.66 -14.81 -6.10
C VAL A 82 7.58 -14.14 -7.15
N PRO A 83 7.87 -14.81 -8.27
CA PRO A 83 8.69 -14.23 -9.33
C PRO A 83 8.17 -12.87 -9.81
N GLY A 84 9.05 -11.88 -9.88
CA GLY A 84 8.72 -10.52 -10.31
C GLY A 84 8.23 -9.59 -9.19
N VAL A 85 8.07 -10.08 -7.95
CA VAL A 85 7.94 -9.22 -6.77
C VAL A 85 9.31 -8.68 -6.40
N ILE A 86 9.43 -7.35 -6.39
CA ILE A 86 10.69 -6.65 -6.07
C ILE A 86 10.77 -6.40 -4.57
N TYR A 87 9.69 -5.84 -4.00
CA TYR A 87 9.65 -5.43 -2.61
C TYR A 87 8.22 -5.19 -2.14
N ASP A 88 8.04 -5.04 -0.84
CA ASP A 88 6.76 -4.65 -0.25
C ASP A 88 6.95 -3.86 1.04
N ARG A 89 5.93 -3.07 1.38
CA ARG A 89 5.84 -2.32 2.63
C ARG A 89 4.39 -2.26 3.11
N ARG A 90 4.21 -2.23 4.43
CA ARG A 90 2.91 -1.98 5.07
C ARG A 90 2.97 -0.74 5.94
N TYR A 91 1.85 -0.04 5.99
CA TYR A 91 1.68 1.19 6.74
C TYR A 91 0.39 1.14 7.56
N ARG A 92 0.49 1.55 8.82
CA ARG A 92 -0.69 1.99 9.60
C ARG A 92 -1.01 3.42 9.19
N VAL A 93 -2.23 3.66 8.76
CA VAL A 93 -2.65 4.98 8.27
C VAL A 93 -2.98 5.88 9.46
N LEU A 94 -2.37 7.06 9.47
CA LEU A 94 -2.62 8.13 10.44
C LEU A 94 -3.53 9.21 9.85
N GLU A 95 -3.43 9.46 8.54
CA GLU A 95 -4.34 10.33 7.77
C GLU A 95 -4.71 9.65 6.46
N GLY A 96 -6.01 9.44 6.23
CA GLY A 96 -6.54 8.77 5.04
C GLY A 96 -7.94 8.22 5.28
N THR A 97 -8.42 7.36 4.38
CA THR A 97 -9.78 6.78 4.43
C THR A 97 -9.81 5.30 4.78
N SER A 98 -8.66 4.69 5.08
CA SER A 98 -8.53 3.27 5.45
C SER A 98 -7.62 3.12 6.67
N GLY A 99 -7.70 2.00 7.38
CA GLY A 99 -6.84 1.73 8.55
C GLY A 99 -5.40 1.39 8.18
N TYR A 100 -5.20 0.71 7.03
CA TYR A 100 -3.91 0.24 6.58
C TYR A 100 -3.69 0.49 5.09
N SER A 101 -2.42 0.56 4.70
CA SER A 101 -2.01 0.49 3.30
C SER A 101 -0.86 -0.50 3.11
N THR A 102 -0.91 -1.26 2.03
CA THR A 102 0.18 -2.16 1.62
C THR A 102 0.61 -1.75 0.23
N VAL A 103 1.92 -1.56 0.05
CA VAL A 103 2.52 -1.22 -1.24
C VAL A 103 3.38 -2.38 -1.67
N TYR A 104 3.06 -2.99 -2.80
CA TYR A 104 3.93 -3.95 -3.48
C TYR A 104 4.62 -3.27 -4.66
N GLU A 105 5.89 -3.59 -4.85
CA GLU A 105 6.73 -3.20 -5.98
C GLU A 105 6.92 -4.39 -6.91
N PHE A 106 6.63 -4.22 -8.20
CA PHE A 106 6.67 -5.28 -9.20
C PHE A 106 7.51 -4.92 -10.41
N ALA A 107 8.08 -5.95 -11.03
CA ALA A 107 8.78 -5.84 -12.31
C ALA A 107 7.84 -5.53 -13.49
N SER A 108 6.57 -5.95 -13.42
CA SER A 108 5.58 -5.70 -14.47
C SER A 108 4.14 -5.80 -13.95
N THR A 109 3.17 -5.35 -14.76
CA THR A 109 1.74 -5.44 -14.43
C THR A 109 1.20 -6.87 -14.50
N ALA A 110 1.96 -7.82 -15.03
CA ALA A 110 1.55 -9.23 -15.13
C ALA A 110 1.72 -9.99 -13.80
N VAL A 111 2.61 -9.53 -12.91
CA VAL A 111 2.89 -10.18 -11.62
C VAL A 111 1.62 -10.41 -10.77
N PRO A 112 0.77 -9.39 -10.48
CA PRO A 112 -0.44 -9.61 -9.69
C PRO A 112 -1.50 -10.49 -10.37
N GLU A 113 -1.35 -10.77 -11.67
CA GLU A 113 -2.22 -11.66 -12.43
C GLU A 113 -1.69 -13.08 -12.57
N SER A 114 -0.44 -13.32 -12.16
CA SER A 114 0.25 -14.60 -12.30
C SER A 114 -0.40 -15.71 -11.47
N PRO A 115 -0.29 -16.98 -11.91
CA PRO A 115 -0.70 -18.14 -11.12
C PRO A 115 -0.04 -18.18 -9.74
N GLU A 116 1.26 -17.88 -9.66
CA GLU A 116 2.04 -17.91 -8.42
C GLU A 116 1.54 -16.88 -7.40
N TRP A 117 1.20 -15.67 -7.88
CA TRP A 117 0.57 -14.65 -7.04
C TRP A 117 -0.80 -15.11 -6.52
N LYS A 118 -1.64 -15.67 -7.39
CA LYS A 118 -2.98 -16.16 -7.03
C LYS A 118 -2.91 -17.34 -6.06
N GLU A 119 -1.93 -18.21 -6.25
CA GLU A 119 -1.65 -19.34 -5.37
C GLU A 119 -1.26 -18.87 -3.97
N GLN A 120 -0.25 -17.99 -3.87
CA GLN A 120 0.14 -17.37 -2.61
C GLN A 120 -1.04 -16.65 -1.94
N GLN A 121 -1.85 -15.95 -2.73
CA GLN A 121 -3.01 -15.23 -2.23
C GLN A 121 -4.05 -16.12 -1.55
N GLN A 122 -4.29 -17.31 -2.11
CA GLN A 122 -5.30 -18.26 -1.63
C GLN A 122 -4.76 -19.16 -0.52
N HIS A 123 -3.46 -19.49 -0.57
CA HIS A 123 -2.87 -20.56 0.24
C HIS A 123 -1.75 -20.10 1.18
N SER A 124 -1.63 -18.79 1.46
CA SER A 124 -0.55 -18.27 2.32
C SER A 124 -0.48 -18.93 3.71
N SER A 125 -1.64 -19.29 4.28
CA SER A 125 -1.77 -20.00 5.55
C SER A 125 -3.22 -20.48 5.81
N PRO A 126 -3.45 -21.39 6.78
CA PRO A 126 -4.80 -21.83 7.16
C PRO A 126 -5.73 -20.69 7.61
N ASN A 127 -5.18 -19.58 8.10
CA ASN A 127 -5.95 -18.41 8.54
C ASN A 127 -6.38 -17.50 7.38
N SER A 128 -5.83 -17.68 6.17
CA SER A 128 -6.04 -16.78 5.02
C SER A 128 -7.51 -16.55 4.68
N PRO A 129 -8.39 -17.58 4.62
CA PRO A 129 -9.79 -17.35 4.25
C PRO A 129 -10.50 -16.39 5.20
N ARG A 130 -10.38 -16.61 6.52
CA ARG A 130 -11.01 -15.76 7.54
C ARG A 130 -10.41 -14.36 7.56
N MET A 131 -9.08 -14.25 7.52
CA MET A 131 -8.39 -12.95 7.55
C MET A 131 -8.71 -12.09 6.33
N ARG A 132 -8.80 -12.70 5.14
CA ARG A 132 -9.20 -12.00 3.92
C ARG A 132 -10.66 -11.56 3.96
N GLN A 133 -11.56 -12.41 4.48
CA GLN A 133 -12.98 -12.07 4.60
C GLN A 133 -13.21 -10.88 5.55
N ALA A 134 -12.36 -10.70 6.56
CA ALA A 134 -12.42 -9.57 7.48
C ALA A 134 -11.99 -8.23 6.84
N MET A 135 -11.32 -8.24 5.68
CA MET A 135 -10.81 -7.03 5.04
C MET A 135 -11.89 -6.31 4.24
N THR A 136 -12.10 -5.04 4.54
CA THR A 136 -12.86 -4.13 3.68
C THR A 136 -11.91 -3.25 2.89
N HIS A 137 -11.95 -3.34 1.56
CA HIS A 137 -11.12 -2.53 0.68
C HIS A 137 -11.75 -1.15 0.46
N ALA A 138 -10.91 -0.11 0.46
CA ALA A 138 -11.34 1.23 0.08
C ALA A 138 -11.71 1.27 -1.43
N PRO A 139 -12.57 2.20 -1.88
CA PRO A 139 -12.92 2.33 -3.29
C PRO A 139 -11.70 2.45 -4.21
N GLY A 140 -11.67 1.64 -5.28
CA GLY A 140 -10.53 1.57 -6.21
C GLY A 140 -9.28 0.89 -5.63
N SER A 141 -9.43 0.06 -4.60
CA SER A 141 -8.35 -0.74 -4.04
C SER A 141 -8.56 -2.24 -4.33
N ALA A 142 -7.53 -3.02 -4.63
CA ALA A 142 -6.15 -2.56 -4.86
C ALA A 142 -6.01 -1.84 -6.21
N GLY A 143 -5.24 -0.74 -6.23
CA GLY A 143 -4.90 -0.02 -7.46
C GLY A 143 -3.54 -0.47 -7.98
N VAL A 144 -3.38 -0.58 -9.30
CA VAL A 144 -2.11 -0.89 -9.98
C VAL A 144 -1.65 0.35 -10.77
N TYR A 145 -0.40 0.75 -10.56
CA TYR A 145 0.17 2.00 -11.08
C TYR A 145 1.46 1.69 -11.82
N VAL A 146 1.62 2.24 -13.02
CA VAL A 146 2.81 2.08 -13.85
C VAL A 146 3.62 3.37 -13.81
N ARG A 147 4.93 3.23 -13.68
CA ARG A 147 5.87 4.34 -13.78
C ARG A 147 5.87 4.89 -15.21
N VAL A 148 5.56 6.17 -15.37
CA VAL A 148 5.45 6.80 -16.70
C VAL A 148 6.81 7.04 -17.35
N ASN A 149 7.86 7.30 -16.57
CA ASN A 149 9.22 7.55 -17.06
C ASN A 149 10.25 6.71 -16.27
N PRO A 150 10.98 5.77 -16.91
CA PRO A 150 12.01 4.94 -16.27
C PRO A 150 13.26 5.73 -15.84
#